data_AF-A0A952RRP0-F1
#
_entry.id   AF-A0A952RRP0-F1
#
_cell.length_a   1.000
_cell.length_b   1.000
_cell.length_c   1.000
_cell.angle_alpha   90.00
_cell.angle_beta   90.00
_cell.angle_gamma   90.00
#
_symmetry.space_group_name_H-M   'P 1'
#
loop_
_entity.id
_entity.type
_entity.pdbx_description
1 polymer ?
#
loop_
_entity_poly.entity_id
_entity_poly.type
_entity_poly.pdbx_seq_one_letter_code
_entity_poly.pdbx_strand_id
1 'polypeptide(L)'
;MKLTLIAAALVTSVATISYAQQHEGDPHAADPHAPAGATTAAQHGSEHGAEHGSEHAAAGHHGPEPINWTDISDKSRPAFLALAVNFGLLLAIYFAIGKKPVVEGLKKRRVDIGKDIDDARKMLEEAKERAKKYQADLKNADVDAATAKASLVSAGKGEVERVLSEAEEKAERMKRDAERLVEQEQKQLRQDILLETIDRAMTQAQTILEKSATSEDHARLAQELLAELARRPAAPRVARPGGAS
;
A
#
# COMPACT_ATOMS: atom_id res chain seq x y z
N MET A 1 67.97 0.61 23.19
CA MET A 1 68.83 -0.42 23.79
C MET A 1 67.97 -1.27 24.72
N LYS A 2 67.84 -2.57 24.42
CA LYS A 2 67.17 -3.66 25.19
C LYS A 2 65.63 -3.54 25.25
N LEU A 3 64.84 -4.20 24.40
CA LEU A 3 64.75 -5.62 23.98
C LEU A 3 64.38 -6.59 25.13
N THR A 4 63.32 -7.36 24.85
CA THR A 4 62.81 -8.60 25.48
C THR A 4 62.00 -8.51 26.79
N LEU A 5 60.67 -8.55 26.68
CA LEU A 5 59.89 -9.73 27.07
C LEU A 5 58.45 -9.66 26.53
N ILE A 6 58.24 -10.42 25.47
CA ILE A 6 56.94 -10.87 24.94
C ILE A 6 56.55 -12.11 25.74
N ALA A 7 55.35 -12.16 26.31
CA ALA A 7 54.48 -13.34 26.35
C ALA A 7 53.19 -13.06 27.14
N ALA A 8 52.08 -13.60 26.63
CA ALA A 8 50.75 -13.70 27.24
C ALA A 8 49.80 -12.49 27.08
N ALA A 9 49.53 -12.11 25.84
CA ALA A 9 48.20 -11.67 25.41
C ALA A 9 47.72 -12.65 24.33
N LEU A 10 46.70 -13.47 24.65
CA LEU A 10 45.72 -14.11 23.73
C LEU A 10 45.12 -15.38 24.37
N VAL A 11 43.96 -15.24 25.03
CA VAL A 11 42.86 -16.20 24.86
C VAL A 11 41.59 -15.39 24.71
N THR A 12 41.20 -15.25 23.46
CA THR A 12 39.98 -14.66 22.94
C THR A 12 38.76 -15.52 23.27
N SER A 13 37.76 -14.87 23.86
CA SER A 13 36.34 -14.92 23.52
C SER A 13 35.96 -15.89 22.38
N VAL A 14 35.37 -17.05 22.71
CA VAL A 14 34.40 -17.77 21.88
C VAL A 14 33.45 -18.53 22.82
N ALA A 15 32.26 -17.97 23.08
CA ALA A 15 31.02 -18.69 23.38
C ALA A 15 29.88 -17.72 23.70
N THR A 16 29.50 -16.87 22.74
CA THR A 16 28.14 -16.32 22.70
C THR A 16 27.57 -16.69 21.34
N ILE A 17 27.25 -17.98 21.17
CA ILE A 17 26.46 -18.46 20.05
C ILE A 17 25.00 -18.42 20.48
N SER A 18 24.31 -17.42 19.92
CA SER A 18 22.99 -17.54 19.30
C SER A 18 22.01 -18.54 19.89
N TYR A 19 21.07 -18.04 20.69
CA TYR A 19 19.76 -18.65 20.90
C TYR A 19 18.68 -17.65 20.46
N ALA A 20 18.48 -17.52 19.14
CA ALA A 20 17.29 -16.92 18.52
C ALA A 20 17.38 -17.09 16.98
N GLN A 21 16.29 -17.59 16.37
CA GLN A 21 16.08 -17.98 14.96
C GLN A 21 16.75 -19.32 14.56
N GLN A 22 16.05 -20.35 14.09
CA GLN A 22 14.86 -20.34 13.22
C GLN A 22 13.96 -21.57 13.45
N HIS A 23 12.70 -21.36 13.11
CA HIS A 23 11.56 -22.24 13.22
C HIS A 23 11.22 -22.73 11.80
N GLU A 24 11.32 -24.03 11.54
CA GLU A 24 10.79 -24.78 10.40
C GLU A 24 10.96 -26.25 10.83
N GLY A 25 9.93 -26.99 11.23
CA GLY A 25 8.77 -27.36 10.44
C GLY A 25 8.89 -28.85 10.12
N ASP A 26 8.46 -29.74 11.04
CA ASP A 26 7.54 -30.84 10.74
C ASP A 26 7.18 -31.65 11.99
N PRO A 27 5.92 -32.12 12.11
CA PRO A 27 5.40 -32.84 13.26
C PRO A 27 5.70 -34.35 13.10
N HIS A 28 5.76 -35.11 14.19
CA HIS A 28 5.10 -36.42 14.34
C HIS A 28 5.65 -37.20 15.55
N ALA A 29 4.72 -37.96 16.13
CA ALA A 29 4.88 -39.11 17.01
C ALA A 29 5.12 -38.87 18.51
N ALA A 30 4.03 -39.14 19.23
CA ALA A 30 3.94 -39.43 20.65
C ALA A 30 4.82 -40.63 21.07
N ASP A 31 5.32 -40.63 22.30
CA ASP A 31 4.75 -41.44 23.38
C ASP A 31 5.46 -41.20 24.73
N PRO A 32 4.74 -41.25 25.88
CA PRO A 32 5.32 -41.08 27.22
C PRO A 32 5.41 -42.43 27.96
N HIS A 33 6.61 -42.85 28.39
CA HIS A 33 6.74 -43.97 29.34
C HIS A 33 7.82 -43.74 30.39
N ALA A 34 7.32 -43.42 31.59
CA ALA A 34 7.58 -44.00 32.91
C ALA A 34 9.00 -44.32 33.44
N PRO A 35 9.20 -44.18 34.78
CA PRO A 35 10.50 -44.27 35.47
C PRO A 35 10.77 -45.65 36.07
N ALA A 36 12.03 -45.98 36.40
CA ALA A 36 12.45 -46.70 37.63
C ALA A 36 13.88 -47.26 37.54
N GLY A 37 14.62 -47.13 38.67
CA GLY A 37 15.72 -48.02 39.10
C GLY A 37 17.04 -47.89 38.32
N ALA A 38 18.23 -48.14 38.86
CA ALA A 38 18.63 -48.72 40.14
C ALA A 38 20.14 -48.47 40.32
N THR A 39 20.53 -48.18 41.57
CA THR A 39 21.72 -48.69 42.31
C THR A 39 23.10 -48.74 41.65
N THR A 40 24.10 -48.11 42.28
CA THR A 40 25.36 -48.70 42.86
C THR A 40 26.29 -47.53 43.26
N ALA A 41 26.59 -47.29 44.54
CA ALA A 41 27.50 -48.00 45.44
C ALA A 41 29.01 -47.74 45.16
N ALA A 42 29.59 -46.92 46.05
CA ALA A 42 30.90 -47.06 46.71
C ALA A 42 32.23 -47.11 45.92
N GLN A 43 33.08 -46.11 46.19
CA GLN A 43 34.53 -46.18 46.50
C GLN A 43 34.96 -44.75 46.88
N HIS A 44 35.41 -44.35 48.08
CA HIS A 44 36.46 -44.83 48.99
C HIS A 44 37.83 -45.04 48.33
N GLY A 45 38.68 -44.03 48.50
CA GLY A 45 40.09 -43.99 48.13
C GLY A 45 40.77 -42.93 48.98
N SER A 46 41.02 -43.28 50.22
CA SER A 46 41.99 -42.63 51.12
C SER A 46 43.38 -42.69 50.50
N GLU A 47 44.16 -41.62 50.57
CA GLU A 47 45.61 -41.74 50.73
C GLU A 47 46.22 -40.47 51.32
N HIS A 48 46.88 -40.70 52.45
CA HIS A 48 47.66 -39.78 53.26
C HIS A 48 49.11 -39.68 52.72
N GLY A 49 49.74 -38.54 52.99
CA GLY A 49 51.19 -38.33 52.93
C GLY A 49 51.47 -36.83 53.00
N ALA A 50 51.57 -36.16 54.16
CA ALA A 50 52.36 -36.41 55.35
C ALA A 50 53.88 -36.46 55.07
N GLU A 51 54.50 -35.28 54.98
CA GLU A 51 55.90 -35.09 55.37
C GLU A 51 55.99 -33.92 56.36
N HIS A 52 56.03 -34.29 57.63
CA HIS A 52 56.50 -33.46 58.74
C HIS A 52 58.00 -33.74 58.93
N GLY A 53 58.84 -32.74 58.68
CA GLY A 53 60.20 -32.70 59.21
C GLY A 53 60.16 -32.33 60.69
N SER A 54 60.57 -33.28 61.52
CA SER A 54 60.67 -33.19 62.98
C SER A 54 61.72 -32.19 63.43
N GLU A 55 61.42 -31.44 64.50
CA GLU A 55 62.26 -31.42 65.70
C GLU A 55 61.52 -30.79 66.89
N HIS A 56 61.89 -31.25 68.09
CA HIS A 56 61.46 -30.84 69.43
C HIS A 56 60.28 -31.61 70.06
N ALA A 57 60.62 -32.79 70.57
CA ALA A 57 60.03 -33.30 71.79
C ALA A 57 60.67 -32.62 73.00
N ALA A 58 59.87 -31.88 73.78
CA ALA A 58 60.03 -31.75 75.22
C ALA A 58 58.71 -31.25 75.82
N ALA A 59 58.19 -32.02 76.77
CA ALA A 59 56.92 -31.81 77.43
C ALA A 59 56.82 -30.44 78.12
N GLY A 60 55.67 -29.79 77.98
CA GLY A 60 55.32 -28.58 78.72
C GLY A 60 53.92 -28.10 78.36
N HIS A 61 53.14 -27.71 79.36
CA HIS A 61 51.80 -27.16 79.19
C HIS A 61 51.81 -25.86 78.35
N HIS A 62 51.04 -25.81 77.27
CA HIS A 62 50.79 -24.56 76.54
C HIS A 62 49.27 -24.32 76.47
N GLY A 63 48.76 -23.51 77.42
CA GLY A 63 47.50 -22.78 77.23
C GLY A 63 47.61 -21.80 76.05
N PRO A 64 46.53 -21.10 75.66
CA PRO A 64 46.58 -20.19 74.52
C PRO A 64 47.75 -19.22 74.67
N GLU A 65 48.70 -19.30 73.74
CA GLU A 65 49.90 -18.47 73.79
C GLU A 65 49.51 -16.98 73.72
N PRO A 66 50.19 -16.09 74.48
CA PRO A 66 49.85 -14.67 74.48
C PRO A 66 50.19 -14.05 73.12
N ILE A 67 49.23 -13.29 72.58
CA ILE A 67 49.33 -12.58 71.30
C ILE A 67 50.60 -11.70 71.28
N ASN A 68 51.41 -11.78 70.22
CA ASN A 68 52.54 -10.89 70.02
C ASN A 68 52.07 -9.52 69.50
N TRP A 69 51.98 -8.55 70.41
CA TRP A 69 51.47 -7.20 70.10
C TRP A 69 52.51 -6.30 69.42
N THR A 70 53.80 -6.38 69.78
CA THR A 70 54.78 -5.34 69.39
C THR A 70 56.22 -5.81 69.18
N ASP A 71 56.54 -7.10 69.28
CA ASP A 71 57.92 -7.57 69.12
C ASP A 71 58.26 -7.85 67.65
N ILE A 72 59.09 -6.97 67.09
CA ILE A 72 59.48 -6.94 65.66
C ILE A 72 60.80 -7.71 65.43
N SER A 73 61.49 -8.15 66.49
CA SER A 73 62.78 -8.86 66.41
C SER A 73 62.67 -10.38 66.45
N ASP A 74 61.52 -10.93 66.86
CA ASP A 74 61.30 -12.38 66.85
C ASP A 74 61.02 -12.88 65.42
N LYS A 75 61.99 -13.61 64.85
CA LYS A 75 61.97 -14.10 63.46
C LYS A 75 60.86 -15.13 63.20
N SER A 76 60.26 -15.70 64.25
CA SER A 76 59.26 -16.77 64.12
C SER A 76 57.81 -16.30 64.26
N ARG A 77 57.52 -15.02 64.55
CA ARG A 77 56.13 -14.53 64.82
C ARG A 77 55.88 -13.11 64.25
N PRO A 78 54.88 -12.91 63.37
CA PRO A 78 54.56 -11.58 62.86
C PRO A 78 53.90 -10.71 63.94
N ALA A 79 54.44 -9.51 64.19
CA ALA A 79 53.86 -8.55 65.12
C ALA A 79 52.46 -8.10 64.65
N PHE A 80 51.44 -8.24 65.49
CA PHE A 80 50.06 -7.87 65.17
C PHE A 80 49.93 -6.38 64.77
N LEU A 81 50.69 -5.49 65.43
CA LEU A 81 50.75 -4.08 65.10
C LEU A 81 51.31 -3.83 63.69
N ALA A 82 52.31 -4.58 63.25
CA ALA A 82 52.86 -4.46 61.90
C ALA A 82 51.83 -4.90 60.84
N LEU A 83 51.05 -5.94 61.13
CA LEU A 83 49.96 -6.40 60.26
C LEU A 83 48.82 -5.37 60.22
N ALA A 84 48.46 -4.76 61.36
CA ALA A 84 47.46 -3.70 61.44
C ALA A 84 47.90 -2.43 60.69
N VAL A 85 49.18 -2.04 60.79
CA VAL A 85 49.75 -0.93 60.02
C VAL A 85 49.77 -1.25 58.52
N ASN A 86 50.17 -2.47 58.14
CA ASN A 86 50.14 -2.90 56.73
C ASN A 86 48.71 -2.91 56.16
N PHE A 87 47.74 -3.43 56.91
CA PHE A 87 46.32 -3.41 56.52
C PHE A 87 45.79 -1.98 56.43
N GLY A 88 46.14 -1.10 57.38
CA GLY A 88 45.80 0.32 57.34
C GLY A 88 46.40 1.03 56.12
N LEU A 89 47.64 0.73 55.76
CA LEU A 89 48.29 1.24 54.56
C LEU A 89 47.59 0.75 53.29
N LEU A 90 47.21 -0.52 53.23
CA LEU A 90 46.47 -1.10 52.11
C LEU A 90 45.09 -0.43 51.93
N LEU A 91 44.36 -0.20 53.03
CA LEU A 91 43.10 0.53 53.03
C LEU A 91 43.29 1.98 52.57
N ALA A 92 44.33 2.66 53.04
CA ALA A 92 44.63 4.03 52.63
C ALA A 92 44.85 4.12 51.11
N ILE A 93 45.62 3.19 50.53
CA ILE A 93 45.85 3.11 49.08
C ILE A 93 44.55 2.76 48.33
N TYR A 94 43.77 1.80 48.83
CA TYR A 94 42.49 1.41 48.23
C TYR A 94 41.49 2.56 48.21
N PHE A 95 41.35 3.31 49.31
CA PHE A 95 40.47 4.46 49.37
C PHE A 95 40.98 5.64 48.55
N ALA A 96 42.31 5.85 48.49
CA ALA A 96 42.91 6.90 47.68
C ALA A 96 42.66 6.70 46.18
N ILE A 97 42.74 5.46 45.70
CA ILE A 97 42.59 5.13 44.27
C ILE A 97 41.12 4.84 43.91
N GLY A 98 40.39 4.09 44.74
CA GLY A 98 39.06 3.54 44.42
C GLY A 98 37.89 4.52 44.57
N LYS A 99 38.02 5.57 45.38
CA LYS A 99 36.92 6.54 45.59
C LYS A 99 36.53 7.28 44.30
N LYS A 100 37.51 7.68 43.49
CA LYS A 100 37.28 8.41 42.24
C LYS A 100 36.48 7.60 41.21
N PRO A 101 36.91 6.40 40.78
CA PRO A 101 36.20 5.63 39.76
C PRO A 101 34.81 5.17 40.22
N VAL A 102 34.61 4.88 41.50
CA VAL A 102 33.29 4.46 42.03
C VAL A 102 32.29 5.62 41.98
N VAL A 103 32.68 6.82 42.44
CA VAL A 103 31.79 7.99 42.41
C VAL A 103 31.50 8.43 40.97
N GLU A 104 32.51 8.39 40.10
CA GLU A 104 32.35 8.72 38.68
C GLU A 104 31.44 7.73 37.95
N GLY A 105 31.57 6.42 38.21
CA GLY A 105 30.69 5.38 37.67
C GLY A 105 29.23 5.55 38.11
N LEU A 106 28.99 5.86 39.39
CA LEU A 106 27.63 6.13 39.89
C LEU A 106 27.05 7.43 39.33
N LYS A 107 27.86 8.48 39.17
CA LYS A 107 27.44 9.74 38.54
C LYS A 107 27.10 9.52 37.07
N LYS A 108 27.94 8.81 36.33
CA LYS A 108 27.69 8.45 34.93
C LYS A 108 26.40 7.66 34.80
N ARG A 109 26.21 6.62 35.61
CA ARG A 109 24.96 5.83 35.60
C ARG A 109 23.72 6.66 35.91
N ARG A 110 23.81 7.62 36.84
CA ARG A 110 22.71 8.55 37.11
C ARG A 110 22.39 9.43 35.90
N VAL A 111 23.42 9.95 35.23
CA VAL A 111 23.26 10.78 34.02
C VAL A 111 22.67 9.95 32.87
N ASP A 112 23.19 8.74 32.64
CA ASP A 112 22.72 7.84 31.59
C ASP A 112 21.26 7.45 31.80
N ILE A 113 20.87 7.06 33.03
CA ILE A 113 19.47 6.75 33.36
C ILE A 113 18.58 7.98 33.19
N GLY A 114 19.04 9.17 33.60
CA GLY A 114 18.29 10.42 33.40
C GLY A 114 18.06 10.70 31.91
N LYS A 115 19.11 10.56 31.11
CA LYS A 115 19.06 10.70 29.65
C LYS A 115 18.11 9.69 29.02
N ASP A 116 18.18 8.42 29.41
CA ASP A 116 17.30 7.37 28.88
C ASP A 116 15.83 7.64 29.22
N ILE A 117 15.54 8.15 30.42
CA ILE A 117 14.19 8.54 30.83
C ILE A 117 13.70 9.74 30.00
N ASP A 118 14.54 10.75 29.80
CA ASP A 118 14.18 11.93 29.01
C ASP A 118 13.97 11.58 27.53
N ASP A 119 14.85 10.76 26.96
CA ASP A 119 14.74 10.26 25.59
C ASP A 119 13.47 9.41 25.43
N ALA A 120 13.17 8.52 26.38
CA ALA A 120 11.94 7.73 26.37
C ALA A 120 10.67 8.60 26.48
N ARG A 121 10.69 9.63 27.32
CA ARG A 121 9.59 10.61 27.43
C ARG A 121 9.37 11.35 26.12
N LYS A 122 10.46 11.82 25.49
CA LYS A 122 10.41 12.50 24.20
C LYS A 122 9.87 11.59 23.10
N MET A 123 10.34 10.35 23.02
CA MET A 123 9.83 9.36 22.06
C MET A 123 8.33 9.09 22.25
N LEU A 124 7.88 9.02 23.51
CA LEU A 124 6.48 8.82 23.83
C LEU A 124 5.63 10.02 23.44
N GLU A 125 6.08 11.24 23.72
CA GLU A 125 5.39 12.47 23.31
C GLU A 125 5.30 12.59 21.79
N GLU A 126 6.39 12.35 21.08
CA GLU A 126 6.39 12.33 19.61
C GLU A 126 5.47 11.25 19.05
N ALA A 127 5.46 10.05 19.63
CA ALA A 127 4.57 8.97 19.21
C ALA A 127 3.10 9.34 19.44
N LYS A 128 2.76 9.97 20.58
CA LYS A 128 1.41 10.47 20.85
C LYS A 128 1.01 11.57 19.89
N GLU A 129 1.91 12.50 19.58
CA GLU A 129 1.63 13.58 18.62
C GLU A 129 1.39 13.01 17.22
N ARG A 130 2.23 12.07 16.76
CA ARG A 130 2.04 11.38 15.48
C ARG A 130 0.73 10.59 15.46
N ALA A 131 0.41 9.86 16.53
CA ALA A 131 -0.86 9.13 16.63
C ALA A 131 -2.07 10.07 16.55
N LYS A 132 -2.01 11.23 17.23
CA LYS A 132 -3.07 12.25 17.16
C LYS A 132 -3.20 12.83 15.76
N LYS A 133 -2.09 13.12 15.07
CA LYS A 133 -2.09 13.58 13.67
C LYS A 133 -2.71 12.54 12.75
N TYR A 134 -2.25 11.29 12.80
CA TYR A 134 -2.83 10.23 11.99
C TYR A 134 -4.31 9.98 12.27
N GLN A 135 -4.74 10.05 13.54
CA GLN A 135 -6.16 9.94 13.87
C GLN A 135 -6.97 11.11 13.31
N ALA A 136 -6.44 12.33 13.34
CA ALA A 136 -7.09 13.48 12.73
C ALA A 136 -7.15 13.35 11.20
N ASP A 137 -6.05 12.93 10.58
CA ASP A 137 -5.97 12.71 9.13
C ASP A 137 -6.94 11.63 8.67
N LEU A 138 -7.07 10.52 9.42
CA LEU A 138 -8.07 9.49 9.13
C LEU A 138 -9.50 10.02 9.23
N LYS A 139 -9.81 10.79 10.27
CA LYS A 139 -11.14 11.42 10.41
C LYS A 139 -11.44 12.39 9.26
N ASN A 140 -10.44 13.18 8.85
CA ASN A 140 -10.59 14.09 7.72
C ASN A 140 -10.78 13.29 6.42
N ALA A 141 -10.00 12.23 6.20
CA ALA A 141 -10.15 11.36 5.04
C ALA A 141 -11.54 10.70 4.97
N ASP A 142 -12.11 10.28 6.10
CA ASP A 142 -13.47 9.74 6.16
C ASP A 142 -14.52 10.79 5.78
N VAL A 143 -14.36 12.04 6.25
CA VAL A 143 -15.24 13.16 5.91
C VAL A 143 -15.12 13.53 4.43
N ASP A 144 -13.90 13.57 3.90
CA ASP A 144 -13.62 13.87 2.50
C ASP A 144 -14.20 12.77 1.61
N ALA A 145 -14.04 11.49 1.98
CA ALA A 145 -14.63 10.36 1.27
C ALA A 145 -16.16 10.42 1.28
N ALA A 146 -16.78 10.76 2.41
CA ALA A 146 -18.23 10.94 2.51
C ALA A 146 -18.71 12.10 1.62
N THR A 147 -17.99 13.22 1.61
CA THR A 147 -18.30 14.41 0.80
C THR A 147 -18.11 14.14 -0.69
N ALA A 148 -17.05 13.43 -1.07
CA ALA A 148 -16.80 13.01 -2.44
C ALA A 148 -17.90 12.06 -2.93
N LYS A 149 -18.29 11.08 -2.10
CA LYS A 149 -19.39 10.17 -2.42
C LYS A 149 -20.71 10.91 -2.59
N ALA A 150 -21.03 11.85 -1.70
CA ALA A 150 -22.24 12.67 -1.81
C ALA A 150 -22.24 13.51 -3.10
N SER A 151 -21.10 14.14 -3.42
CA SER A 151 -20.93 14.91 -4.65
C SER A 151 -21.08 14.04 -5.90
N LEU A 152 -20.48 12.85 -5.93
CA LEU A 152 -20.61 11.89 -7.04
C LEU A 152 -22.05 11.44 -7.23
N VAL A 153 -22.77 11.15 -6.15
CA VAL A 153 -24.19 10.78 -6.23
C VAL A 153 -25.03 11.95 -6.74
N SER A 154 -24.77 13.18 -6.28
CA SER A 154 -25.49 14.37 -6.75
C SER A 154 -25.21 14.64 -8.23
N ALA A 155 -23.95 14.58 -8.66
CA ALA A 155 -23.57 14.74 -10.06
C ALA A 155 -24.16 13.64 -10.94
N GLY A 156 -24.14 12.39 -10.47
CA GLY A 156 -24.75 11.26 -11.19
C GLY A 156 -26.26 11.42 -11.34
N LYS A 157 -26.98 11.91 -10.32
CA LYS A 157 -28.42 12.18 -10.43
C LYS A 157 -28.72 13.28 -11.45
N GLY A 158 -27.98 14.38 -11.41
CA GLY A 158 -28.15 15.47 -12.39
C GLY A 158 -27.83 15.03 -13.82
N GLU A 159 -26.82 14.17 -13.99
CA GLU A 159 -26.48 13.62 -15.30
C GLU A 159 -27.56 12.65 -15.81
N VAL A 160 -28.12 11.80 -14.95
CA VAL A 160 -29.23 10.92 -15.33
C VAL A 160 -30.44 11.73 -15.77
N GLU A 161 -30.79 12.80 -15.04
CA GLU A 161 -31.89 13.69 -15.41
C GLU A 161 -31.65 14.39 -16.75
N ARG A 162 -30.43 14.90 -16.97
CA ARG A 162 -30.03 15.51 -18.26
C ARG A 162 -30.13 14.51 -19.40
N VAL A 163 -29.57 13.31 -19.24
CA VAL A 163 -29.59 12.26 -20.26
C VAL A 163 -31.02 11.80 -20.55
N LEU A 164 -31.87 11.69 -19.52
CA LEU A 164 -33.27 11.32 -19.69
C LEU A 164 -34.02 12.39 -20.48
N SER A 165 -33.86 13.67 -20.12
CA SER A 165 -34.47 14.79 -20.85
C SER A 165 -34.02 14.85 -22.31
N GLU A 166 -32.71 14.68 -22.57
CA GLU A 166 -32.19 14.63 -23.94
C GLU A 166 -32.72 13.42 -24.73
N ALA A 167 -32.85 12.27 -24.08
CA ALA A 167 -33.40 11.07 -24.69
C ALA A 167 -34.87 11.24 -25.04
N GLU A 168 -35.67 11.84 -24.15
CA GLU A 168 -37.08 12.17 -24.39
C GLU A 168 -37.22 13.16 -25.54
N GLU A 169 -36.45 14.25 -25.54
CA GLU A 169 -36.48 15.25 -26.60
C GLU A 169 -36.05 14.66 -27.96
N LYS A 170 -35.07 13.76 -27.95
CA LYS A 170 -34.64 13.02 -29.15
C LYS A 170 -35.70 12.04 -29.63
N ALA A 171 -36.38 11.34 -28.73
CA ALA A 171 -37.49 10.45 -29.07
C ALA A 171 -38.66 11.22 -29.68
N GLU A 172 -39.01 12.38 -29.12
CA GLU A 172 -40.05 13.24 -29.69
C GLU A 172 -39.66 13.78 -31.07
N ARG A 173 -38.42 14.24 -31.26
CA ARG A 173 -37.93 14.66 -32.57
C ARG A 173 -38.02 13.54 -33.59
N MET A 174 -37.56 12.35 -33.22
CA MET A 174 -37.62 11.17 -34.09
C MET A 174 -39.05 10.82 -34.47
N LYS A 175 -39.99 10.91 -33.52
CA LYS A 175 -41.42 10.68 -33.77
C LYS A 175 -41.97 11.71 -34.77
N ARG A 176 -41.71 13.00 -34.55
CA ARG A 176 -42.15 14.08 -35.47
C ARG A 176 -41.56 13.92 -36.87
N ASP A 177 -40.29 13.55 -36.96
CA ASP A 177 -39.64 13.30 -38.25
C ASP A 177 -40.22 12.07 -38.97
N ALA A 178 -40.50 10.99 -38.23
CA ALA A 178 -41.16 9.81 -38.79
C ALA A 178 -42.58 10.13 -39.27
N GLU A 179 -43.36 10.87 -38.50
CA GLU A 179 -44.71 11.33 -38.88
C GLU A 179 -44.66 12.18 -40.16
N ARG A 180 -43.72 13.14 -40.23
CA ARG A 180 -43.52 13.98 -41.42
C ARG A 180 -43.08 13.15 -42.64
N LEU A 181 -42.19 12.18 -42.45
CA LEU A 181 -41.73 11.30 -43.52
C LEU A 181 -42.89 10.45 -44.05
N VAL A 182 -43.69 9.85 -43.16
CA VAL A 182 -44.88 9.08 -43.54
C VAL A 182 -45.86 9.94 -44.32
N GLU A 183 -46.09 11.19 -43.91
CA GLU A 183 -46.98 12.10 -44.63
C GLU A 183 -46.44 12.45 -46.03
N GLN A 184 -45.13 12.68 -46.15
CA GLN A 184 -44.47 12.93 -47.44
C GLN A 184 -44.56 11.72 -48.37
N GLU A 185 -44.26 10.52 -47.87
CA GLU A 185 -44.36 9.26 -48.59
C GLU A 185 -45.81 8.97 -49.02
N GLN A 186 -46.80 9.20 -48.14
CA GLN A 186 -48.21 9.05 -48.51
C GLN A 186 -48.61 10.01 -49.64
N LYS A 187 -48.11 11.26 -49.60
CA LYS A 187 -48.40 12.24 -50.64
C LYS A 187 -47.74 11.88 -51.97
N GLN A 188 -46.51 11.38 -51.95
CA GLN A 188 -45.83 10.87 -53.14
C GLN A 188 -46.53 9.64 -53.71
N LEU A 189 -46.81 8.63 -52.88
CA LEU A 189 -47.51 7.42 -53.28
C LEU A 189 -48.87 7.70 -53.92
N ARG A 190 -49.64 8.66 -53.39
CA ARG A 190 -50.91 9.10 -53.99
C ARG A 190 -50.71 9.71 -55.38
N GLN A 191 -49.67 10.53 -55.56
CA GLN A 191 -49.36 11.11 -56.88
C GLN A 191 -48.91 10.04 -57.86
N ASP A 192 -48.06 9.12 -57.43
CA ASP A 192 -47.56 8.03 -58.29
C ASP A 192 -48.70 7.11 -58.73
N ILE A 193 -49.59 6.72 -57.83
CA ILE A 193 -50.80 5.94 -58.17
C ILE A 193 -51.69 6.71 -59.15
N LEU A 194 -51.86 8.02 -58.96
CA LEU A 194 -52.66 8.85 -59.86
C LEU A 194 -52.04 8.89 -61.27
N LEU A 195 -50.73 9.10 -61.37
CA LEU A 195 -50.00 9.13 -62.64
C LEU A 195 -50.08 7.77 -63.34
N GLU A 196 -49.86 6.67 -62.62
CA GLU A 196 -49.99 5.32 -63.18
C GLU A 196 -51.42 5.02 -63.66
N THR A 197 -52.43 5.48 -62.91
CA THR A 197 -53.83 5.31 -63.32
C THR A 197 -54.15 6.11 -64.57
N ILE A 198 -53.68 7.35 -64.68
CA ILE A 198 -53.84 8.19 -65.87
C ILE A 198 -53.16 7.54 -67.06
N ASP A 199 -51.94 7.05 -66.91
CA ASP A 199 -51.18 6.40 -67.98
C ASP A 199 -51.89 5.13 -68.50
N ARG A 200 -52.39 4.28 -67.59
CA ARG A 200 -53.18 3.09 -67.94
C ARG A 200 -54.50 3.47 -68.62
N ALA A 201 -55.19 4.50 -68.14
CA ALA A 201 -56.45 4.98 -68.72
C ALA A 201 -56.22 5.57 -70.12
N MET A 202 -55.16 6.35 -70.32
CA MET A 202 -54.77 6.90 -71.63
C MET A 202 -54.41 5.79 -72.61
N THR A 203 -53.64 4.78 -72.18
CA THR A 203 -53.30 3.60 -72.99
C THR A 203 -54.56 2.83 -73.40
N GLN A 204 -55.51 2.65 -72.48
CA GLN A 204 -56.80 2.00 -72.76
C GLN A 204 -57.64 2.84 -73.74
N ALA A 205 -57.72 4.16 -73.52
CA ALA A 205 -58.45 5.08 -74.38
C ALA A 205 -57.85 5.12 -75.80
N GLN A 206 -56.52 5.14 -75.93
CA GLN A 206 -55.83 5.02 -77.21
C GLN A 206 -56.18 3.70 -77.90
N THR A 207 -56.14 2.59 -77.18
CA THR A 207 -56.49 1.26 -77.74
C THR A 207 -57.94 1.21 -78.22
N ILE A 208 -58.87 1.84 -77.49
CA ILE A 208 -60.28 1.93 -77.91
C ILE A 208 -60.41 2.82 -79.14
N LEU A 209 -59.79 4.01 -79.13
CA LEU A 209 -59.83 4.96 -80.23
C LEU A 209 -59.27 4.35 -81.52
N GLU A 210 -58.14 3.64 -81.44
CA GLU A 210 -57.57 2.90 -82.59
C GLU A 210 -58.53 1.84 -83.15
N LYS A 211 -59.33 1.19 -82.29
CA LYS A 211 -60.30 0.16 -82.70
C LYS A 211 -61.62 0.73 -83.22
N SER A 212 -62.03 1.91 -82.75
CA SER A 212 -63.32 2.52 -83.06
C SER A 212 -63.25 3.69 -84.05
N ALA A 213 -62.06 4.14 -84.46
CA ALA A 213 -61.88 5.24 -85.41
C ALA A 213 -62.48 4.90 -86.79
N THR A 214 -63.37 5.76 -87.27
CA THR A 214 -64.02 5.63 -88.58
C THR A 214 -63.54 6.71 -89.56
N SER A 215 -63.69 6.48 -90.86
CA SER A 215 -63.31 7.44 -91.90
C SER A 215 -64.07 8.78 -91.82
N GLU A 216 -65.30 8.75 -91.30
CA GLU A 216 -66.13 9.94 -91.07
C GLU A 216 -65.56 10.82 -89.95
N ASP A 217 -65.06 10.22 -88.86
CA ASP A 217 -64.42 10.95 -87.76
C ASP A 217 -63.12 11.63 -88.21
N HIS A 218 -62.31 10.98 -89.05
CA HIS A 218 -61.10 11.59 -89.61
C HIS A 218 -61.41 12.82 -90.47
N ALA A 219 -62.47 12.78 -91.27
CA ALA A 219 -62.90 13.91 -92.10
C ALA A 219 -63.43 15.07 -91.23
N ARG A 220 -64.18 14.77 -90.17
CA ARG A 220 -64.68 15.77 -89.21
C ARG A 220 -63.53 16.45 -88.46
N LEU A 221 -62.56 15.69 -87.96
CA LEU A 221 -61.37 16.22 -87.28
C LEU A 221 -60.52 17.10 -88.20
N ALA A 222 -60.38 16.73 -89.48
CA ALA A 222 -59.69 17.57 -90.46
C ALA A 222 -60.42 18.91 -90.67
N GLN A 223 -61.75 18.91 -90.77
CA GLN A 223 -62.55 20.14 -90.92
C GLN A 223 -62.48 21.03 -89.66
N GLU A 224 -62.55 20.45 -88.46
CA GLU A 224 -62.35 21.18 -87.20
C GLU A 224 -60.96 21.80 -87.10
N LEU A 225 -59.91 21.05 -87.47
CA LEU A 225 -58.53 21.56 -87.50
C LEU A 225 -58.40 22.74 -88.49
N LEU A 226 -58.98 22.62 -89.69
CA LEU A 226 -58.99 23.72 -90.66
C LEU A 226 -59.75 24.94 -90.12
N ALA A 227 -60.87 24.73 -89.44
CA ALA A 227 -61.66 25.80 -88.83
C ALA A 227 -60.92 26.49 -87.67
N GLU A 228 -60.21 25.73 -86.82
CA GLU A 228 -59.43 26.28 -85.72
C GLU A 228 -58.19 27.04 -86.20
N LEU A 229 -57.49 26.52 -87.22
CA LEU A 229 -56.40 27.23 -87.88
C LEU A 229 -56.88 28.51 -88.57
N ALA A 230 -58.09 28.51 -89.15
CA ALA A 230 -58.70 29.71 -89.71
C ALA A 230 -59.11 30.73 -88.63
N ARG A 231 -59.44 30.26 -87.41
CA ARG A 231 -59.80 31.10 -86.26
C ARG A 231 -58.59 31.70 -85.54
N ARG A 232 -57.42 31.08 -85.67
CA ARG A 232 -56.17 31.54 -85.04
C ARG A 232 -55.52 32.61 -85.93
N PRO A 233 -55.49 33.90 -85.53
CA PRO A 233 -54.89 34.95 -86.36
C PRO A 233 -53.39 34.68 -86.55
N ALA A 234 -52.92 34.83 -87.80
CA ALA A 234 -51.53 34.60 -88.16
C ALA A 234 -50.59 35.39 -87.24
N ALA A 235 -49.70 34.69 -86.55
CA ALA A 235 -48.68 35.31 -85.71
C ALA A 235 -47.85 36.31 -86.55
N PRO A 236 -47.52 37.49 -86.02
CA PRO A 236 -46.78 38.50 -86.77
C PRO A 236 -45.40 37.95 -87.14
N ARG A 237 -45.04 38.06 -88.44
CA ARG A 237 -43.71 37.70 -88.94
C ARG A 237 -42.68 38.53 -88.19
N VAL A 238 -41.92 37.90 -87.29
CA VAL A 238 -40.77 38.50 -86.61
C VAL A 238 -39.75 38.86 -87.68
N ALA A 239 -39.61 40.16 -87.96
CA ALA A 239 -38.58 40.69 -88.83
C ALA A 239 -37.21 40.37 -88.21
N ARG A 240 -36.37 39.67 -88.97
CA ARG A 240 -35.00 39.33 -88.62
C ARG A 240 -34.19 40.64 -88.56
N PRO A 241 -33.54 41.00 -87.44
CA PRO A 241 -32.68 42.17 -87.41
C PRO A 241 -31.39 41.84 -88.17
N GLY A 242 -31.36 42.26 -89.43
CA GLY A 242 -30.17 42.28 -90.26
C GLY A 242 -30.03 43.66 -90.87
N GLY A 243 -28.93 44.33 -90.53
CA GLY A 243 -28.34 45.36 -91.36
C GLY A 243 -28.46 46.81 -90.86
N ALA A 244 -27.29 47.44 -90.82
CA ALA A 244 -27.00 48.86 -90.97
C ALA A 244 -26.92 49.72 -89.69
N SER A 245 -25.64 49.91 -89.33
CA SER A 245 -24.99 51.21 -89.06
C SER A 245 -25.17 51.86 -87.70
#